data_AF-K8F0R9-F1
#
_entry.id   AF-K8F0R9-F1
#
_cell.length_a   1.000
_cell.length_b   1.000
_cell.length_c   1.000
_cell.angle_alpha   90.00
_cell.angle_beta   90.00
_cell.angle_gamma   90.00
#
_symmetry.space_group_name_H-M   'P 1'
#
loop_
_entity.id
_entity.type
_entity.pdbx_description
1 polymer ?
#
loop_
_entity_poly.entity_id
_entity_poly.type
_entity_poly.pdbx_seq_one_letter_code
_entity_poly.pdbx_strand_id
1 'polypeptide(L)'
;MRRMPKREKDYLADVRASTSSRFNEKEFAHLTPAMIEEYTRRFEKNEPKLNPDTSRYEVPPPSVKHKTNASKWEESVANAKSQLEHTALRMQNLELMQKYAANAWRKHLEELEEVVKEYEGLVRKVDDQLEMVNSKRRLSQEEAQGHLRELNDEWISMTRKCALIEEKLRQMEKDEEIGMQ
;
A
#
# COMPACT_ATOMS: atom_id res chain seq x y z
N MET A 1 30.90 -3.86 30.78
CA MET A 1 30.23 -4.56 29.66
C MET A 1 30.67 -3.92 28.35
N ARG A 2 31.24 -4.70 27.43
CA ARG A 2 31.56 -4.25 26.07
C ARG A 2 30.22 -3.86 25.42
N ARG A 3 29.97 -2.56 25.24
CA ARG A 3 28.74 -2.08 24.59
C ARG A 3 28.70 -2.70 23.20
N MET A 4 27.65 -3.48 22.92
CA MET A 4 27.34 -3.84 21.54
C MET A 4 27.27 -2.54 20.73
N PRO A 5 27.86 -2.48 19.53
CA PRO A 5 27.66 -1.34 18.65
C PRO A 5 26.15 -1.18 18.46
N LYS A 6 25.67 0.05 18.64
CA LYS A 6 24.26 0.41 18.49
C LYS A 6 23.84 -0.03 17.08
N ARG A 7 22.79 -0.86 16.94
CA ARG A 7 22.16 -1.03 15.62
C ARG A 7 21.85 0.37 15.09
N GLU A 8 22.25 0.63 13.85
CA GLU A 8 22.01 1.92 13.23
C GLU A 8 20.52 2.26 13.32
N LYS A 9 20.23 3.51 13.64
CA LYS A 9 18.87 3.95 14.01
C LYS A 9 17.86 3.84 12.87
N ASP A 10 18.31 3.57 11.65
CA ASP A 10 17.51 3.67 10.44
C ASP A 10 17.53 2.36 9.65
N TYR A 11 16.64 1.44 10.05
CA TYR A 11 16.44 0.15 9.39
C TYR A 11 15.78 0.29 8.00
N LEU A 12 15.45 1.51 7.59
CA LEU A 12 14.86 1.86 6.31
C LEU A 12 15.91 2.25 5.26
N ALA A 13 17.20 2.30 5.62
CA ALA A 13 18.28 2.65 4.70
C ALA A 13 18.41 1.66 3.52
N ASP A 14 18.03 0.39 3.72
CA ASP A 14 18.01 -0.65 2.68
C ASP A 14 16.74 -0.59 1.81
N VAL A 15 15.72 0.17 2.22
CA VAL A 15 14.56 0.45 1.38
C VAL A 15 14.97 1.54 0.41
N ARG A 16 15.48 1.15 -0.77
CA ARG A 16 15.68 2.07 -1.89
C ARG A 16 14.41 2.91 -2.03
N ALA A 17 14.51 4.22 -1.81
CA ALA A 17 13.39 5.12 -2.04
C ALA A 17 12.90 4.87 -3.47
N SER A 18 11.67 4.37 -3.61
CA SER A 18 11.03 4.26 -4.91
C SER A 18 11.02 5.67 -5.48
N THR A 19 11.83 5.92 -6.51
CA THR A 19 11.87 7.19 -7.23
C THR A 19 10.52 7.52 -7.91
N SER A 20 9.53 6.64 -7.79
CA SER A 20 8.16 6.84 -8.24
C SER A 20 7.41 7.94 -7.47
N SER A 21 7.83 8.30 -6.25
CA SER A 21 7.07 9.20 -5.37
C SER A 21 7.24 10.71 -5.64
N ARG A 22 8.01 11.13 -6.66
CA ARG A 22 8.17 12.57 -6.97
C ARG A 22 7.06 13.16 -7.86
N PHE A 23 6.27 12.31 -8.49
CA PHE A 23 4.98 12.69 -9.09
C PHE A 23 3.91 12.06 -8.21
N ASN A 24 2.81 12.78 -7.99
CA ASN A 24 1.69 12.29 -7.18
C ASN A 24 1.18 10.98 -7.82
N GLU A 25 1.64 9.84 -7.31
CA GLU A 25 1.53 8.52 -7.94
C GLU A 25 0.07 8.15 -8.23
N LYS A 26 -0.85 8.73 -7.44
CA LYS A 26 -2.30 8.61 -7.60
C LYS A 26 -2.89 9.39 -8.78
N GLU A 27 -2.32 10.55 -9.14
CA GLU A 27 -2.79 11.35 -10.29
C GLU A 27 -2.34 10.76 -11.63
N PHE A 28 -1.23 10.03 -11.65
CA PHE A 28 -0.63 9.51 -12.90
C PHE A 28 -0.63 7.97 -12.99
N ALA A 29 -1.23 7.26 -12.03
CA ALA A 29 -1.33 5.78 -12.04
C ALA A 29 -1.96 5.20 -13.30
N HIS A 30 -2.82 5.96 -13.97
CA HIS A 30 -3.49 5.56 -15.21
C HIS A 30 -2.70 5.93 -16.48
N LEU A 31 -1.58 6.66 -16.35
CA LEU A 31 -0.79 7.16 -17.47
C LEU A 31 0.41 6.25 -17.71
N THR A 32 0.68 5.95 -18.98
CA THR A 32 1.84 5.17 -19.37
C THR A 32 3.13 5.98 -19.13
N PRO A 33 4.29 5.33 -18.90
CA PRO A 33 5.57 6.02 -18.71
C PRO A 33 5.91 7.03 -19.83
N ALA A 34 5.58 6.68 -21.07
CA ALA A 34 5.78 7.57 -22.22
C ALA A 34 4.90 8.83 -22.17
N MET A 35 3.66 8.72 -21.67
CA MET A 35 2.78 9.89 -21.49
C MET A 35 3.28 10.79 -20.35
N ILE A 36 3.81 10.22 -19.27
CA ILE A 36 4.38 10.98 -18.15
C ILE A 36 5.60 11.79 -18.62
N GLU A 37 6.49 11.18 -19.40
CA GLU A 37 7.64 11.86 -19.98
C GLU A 37 7.21 13.02 -20.90
N GLU A 38 6.21 12.79 -21.75
CA GLU A 38 5.70 13.81 -22.67
C GLU A 38 5.07 14.99 -21.91
N TYR A 39 4.22 14.73 -20.91
CA TYR A 39 3.60 15.77 -20.09
C TYR A 39 4.64 16.58 -19.31
N THR A 40 5.69 15.93 -18.81
CA THR A 40 6.79 16.60 -18.10
C THR A 40 7.55 17.54 -19.05
N ARG A 41 7.91 17.05 -20.26
CA ARG A 41 8.54 17.87 -21.31
C ARG A 41 7.71 19.09 -21.69
N ARG A 42 6.38 18.94 -21.85
CA ARG A 42 5.49 20.06 -22.18
C ARG A 42 5.41 21.08 -21.05
N PHE A 43 5.32 20.60 -19.81
CA PHE A 43 5.28 21.46 -18.62
C PHE A 43 6.55 22.32 -18.52
N GLU A 44 7.73 21.73 -18.70
CA GLU A 44 9.01 22.46 -18.70
C GLU A 44 9.10 23.54 -19.79
N LYS A 45 8.42 23.33 -20.92
CA LYS A 45 8.36 24.26 -22.05
C LYS A 45 7.19 25.25 -21.99
N ASN A 46 6.36 25.20 -20.95
CA ASN A 46 5.08 25.93 -20.87
C ASN A 46 4.17 25.68 -22.10
N GLU A 47 4.23 24.48 -22.67
CA GLU A 47 3.33 24.06 -23.75
C GLU A 47 1.99 23.58 -23.15
N PRO A 48 0.84 23.90 -23.76
CA PRO A 48 -0.46 23.43 -23.28
C PRO A 48 -0.56 21.90 -23.33
N LYS A 49 -1.37 21.34 -22.43
CA LYS A 49 -1.67 19.89 -22.41
C LYS A 49 -2.20 19.45 -23.77
N LEU A 50 -1.82 18.25 -24.19
CA LEU A 50 -2.33 17.65 -25.41
C LEU A 50 -3.83 17.39 -25.23
N ASN A 51 -4.66 18.18 -25.90
CA ASN A 51 -6.09 17.86 -25.98
C ASN A 51 -6.26 16.62 -26.86
N PRO A 52 -7.18 15.70 -26.51
CA PRO A 52 -7.50 14.60 -27.39
C PRO A 52 -7.98 15.16 -28.74
N ASP A 53 -7.42 14.64 -29.82
CA ASP A 53 -7.80 15.06 -31.16
C ASP A 53 -9.22 14.59 -31.48
N THR A 54 -10.17 15.53 -31.49
CA THR A 54 -11.57 15.26 -31.85
C THR A 54 -11.82 15.40 -33.35
N SER A 55 -10.85 15.91 -34.13
CA SER A 55 -11.02 16.14 -35.57
C SER A 55 -11.30 14.83 -36.32
N ARG A 56 -10.83 13.71 -35.78
CA ARG A 56 -11.13 12.36 -36.26
C ARG A 56 -12.62 12.00 -36.23
N TYR A 57 -13.46 12.66 -35.44
CA TYR A 57 -14.90 12.36 -35.37
C TYR A 57 -15.76 13.37 -36.12
N GLU A 58 -15.13 14.36 -36.74
CA GLU A 58 -15.80 15.44 -37.44
C GLU A 58 -15.58 15.31 -38.95
N VAL A 59 -16.61 15.65 -39.72
CA VAL A 59 -16.50 15.83 -41.17
C VAL A 59 -16.78 17.31 -41.47
N PRO A 60 -15.85 18.22 -41.11
CA PRO A 60 -16.06 19.62 -41.37
C PRO A 60 -16.04 19.88 -42.88
N PRO A 61 -16.95 20.71 -43.41
CA PRO A 61 -16.81 21.20 -44.76
C PRO A 61 -15.54 22.06 -44.88
N PRO A 62 -14.98 22.22 -46.09
CA PRO A 62 -13.85 23.13 -46.29
C PRO A 62 -14.18 24.53 -45.75
N SER A 63 -13.20 25.15 -45.09
CA SER A 63 -13.35 26.51 -44.54
C SER A 63 -13.89 27.49 -45.59
N VAL A 64 -14.65 28.51 -45.15
CA VAL A 64 -15.26 29.52 -46.03
C VAL A 64 -14.24 30.15 -47.00
N LYS A 65 -12.97 30.27 -46.58
CA LYS A 65 -11.85 30.78 -47.39
C LYS A 65 -11.36 29.83 -48.49
N HIS A 66 -11.70 28.55 -48.41
CA HIS A 66 -11.23 27.48 -49.30
C HIS A 66 -12.35 26.82 -50.11
N LYS A 67 -13.56 27.40 -50.11
CA LYS A 67 -14.70 26.86 -50.86
C LYS A 67 -14.49 26.75 -52.36
N THR A 68 -13.63 27.58 -52.95
CA THR A 68 -13.30 27.53 -54.39
C THR A 68 -12.12 26.61 -54.70
N ASN A 69 -11.44 26.07 -53.68
CA ASN A 69 -10.28 25.19 -53.86
C ASN A 69 -10.73 23.72 -53.96
N ALA A 70 -10.67 23.15 -55.16
CA ALA A 70 -11.06 21.77 -55.43
C ALA A 70 -10.32 20.74 -54.57
N SER A 71 -9.01 20.94 -54.33
CA SER A 71 -8.20 20.02 -53.52
C SER A 71 -8.69 19.90 -52.08
N LYS A 72 -9.21 21.00 -51.49
CA LYS A 72 -9.78 20.98 -50.14
C LYS A 72 -11.12 20.27 -50.07
N TRP A 73 -11.89 20.25 -51.15
CA TRP A 73 -13.08 19.42 -51.25
C TRP A 73 -12.75 17.94 -51.38
N GLU A 74 -11.73 17.58 -52.16
CA GLU A 74 -11.25 16.20 -52.27
C GLU A 74 -10.79 15.65 -50.91
N GLU A 75 -10.05 16.44 -50.13
CA GLU A 75 -9.63 16.09 -48.76
C GLU A 75 -10.84 15.83 -47.83
N SER A 76 -11.84 16.72 -47.87
CA SER A 76 -13.08 16.57 -47.07
C SER A 76 -13.89 15.33 -47.48
N VAL A 77 -13.98 15.05 -48.79
CA VAL A 77 -14.64 13.84 -49.31
C VAL A 77 -13.87 12.57 -48.93
N ALA A 78 -12.54 12.59 -48.97
CA ALA A 78 -11.71 11.47 -48.53
C ALA A 78 -11.91 11.18 -47.04
N ASN A 79 -11.95 12.23 -46.19
CA ASN A 79 -12.30 12.08 -44.77
C ASN A 79 -13.71 11.49 -44.61
N ALA A 80 -14.72 12.02 -45.31
CA ALA A 80 -16.09 11.52 -45.25
C ALA A 80 -16.20 10.02 -45.62
N LYS A 81 -15.48 9.57 -46.65
CA LYS A 81 -15.39 8.15 -47.02
C LYS A 81 -14.74 7.32 -45.92
N SER A 82 -13.63 7.79 -45.35
CA SER A 82 -12.98 7.12 -44.22
C SER A 82 -13.91 7.00 -43.01
N GLN A 83 -14.70 8.02 -42.72
CA GLN A 83 -15.67 7.98 -41.63
C GLN A 83 -16.80 6.99 -41.90
N LEU A 84 -17.29 6.91 -43.14
CA LEU A 84 -18.30 5.93 -43.51
C LEU A 84 -17.81 4.51 -43.22
N GLU A 85 -16.61 4.16 -43.64
CA GLU A 85 -16.01 2.84 -43.36
C GLU A 85 -15.82 2.61 -41.85
N HIS A 86 -15.36 3.61 -41.09
CA HIS A 86 -15.29 3.53 -39.63
C HIS A 86 -16.65 3.30 -38.98
N THR A 87 -17.72 3.94 -39.47
CA THR A 87 -19.07 3.73 -38.93
C THR A 87 -19.61 2.34 -39.27
N ALA A 88 -19.31 1.81 -40.46
CA ALA A 88 -19.67 0.44 -40.83
C ALA A 88 -18.97 -0.59 -39.92
N LEU A 89 -17.66 -0.44 -39.69
CA LEU A 89 -16.92 -1.28 -38.75
C LEU A 89 -17.45 -1.15 -37.31
N ARG A 90 -17.77 0.08 -36.87
CA ARG A 90 -18.36 0.30 -35.56
C ARG A 90 -19.71 -0.41 -35.41
N MET A 91 -20.54 -0.41 -36.45
CA MET A 91 -21.82 -1.12 -36.45
C MET A 91 -21.61 -2.62 -36.33
N GLN A 92 -20.69 -3.21 -37.11
CA GLN A 92 -20.33 -4.63 -37.00
C GLN A 92 -19.81 -4.99 -35.61
N ASN A 93 -18.95 -4.15 -35.02
CA ASN A 93 -18.45 -4.36 -33.66
C ASN A 93 -19.59 -4.30 -32.62
N LEU A 94 -20.53 -3.36 -32.76
CA LEU A 94 -21.68 -3.26 -31.88
C LEU A 94 -22.61 -4.47 -32.00
N GLU A 95 -22.80 -5.01 -33.20
CA GLU A 95 -23.57 -6.25 -33.40
C GLU A 95 -22.90 -7.46 -32.73
N LEU A 96 -21.56 -7.56 -32.81
CA LEU A 96 -20.80 -8.58 -32.08
C LEU A 96 -20.92 -8.39 -30.58
N MET A 97 -20.79 -7.15 -30.09
CA MET A 97 -20.95 -6.84 -28.66
C MET A 97 -22.37 -7.18 -28.18
N GLN A 98 -23.41 -6.85 -28.94
CA GLN A 98 -24.78 -7.16 -28.57
C GLN A 98 -25.00 -8.67 -28.39
N LYS A 99 -24.31 -9.49 -29.20
CA LYS A 99 -24.39 -10.96 -29.13
C LYS A 99 -23.57 -11.56 -27.99
N TYR A 100 -22.35 -11.06 -27.76
CA TYR A 100 -21.37 -11.76 -26.91
C TYR A 100 -20.93 -10.99 -25.66
N ALA A 101 -21.03 -9.66 -25.65
CA ALA A 101 -20.45 -8.85 -24.57
C ALA A 101 -21.04 -9.17 -23.20
N ALA A 102 -22.36 -9.38 -23.10
CA ALA A 102 -23.00 -9.71 -21.83
C ALA A 102 -22.47 -11.02 -21.22
N ASN A 103 -22.27 -12.05 -22.04
CA ASN A 103 -21.76 -13.34 -21.58
C ASN A 103 -20.26 -13.28 -21.28
N ALA A 104 -19.48 -12.60 -22.11
CA ALA A 104 -18.07 -12.34 -21.85
C ALA A 104 -17.86 -11.57 -20.54
N TRP A 105 -18.71 -10.56 -20.28
CA TRP A 105 -18.64 -9.77 -19.06
C TRP A 105 -19.02 -10.57 -17.81
N ARG A 106 -20.04 -11.45 -17.89
CA ARG A 106 -20.36 -12.35 -16.78
C ARG A 106 -19.21 -13.31 -16.47
N LYS A 107 -18.62 -13.93 -17.48
CA LYS A 107 -17.45 -14.80 -17.29
C LYS A 107 -16.29 -14.04 -16.65
N HIS A 108 -16.01 -12.83 -17.13
CA HIS A 108 -14.98 -11.98 -16.53
C HIS A 108 -15.27 -11.64 -15.07
N LEU A 109 -16.54 -11.38 -14.73
CA LEU A 109 -16.96 -11.15 -13.36
C LEU A 109 -16.78 -12.40 -12.48
N GLU A 110 -17.13 -13.59 -12.97
CA GLU A 110 -16.90 -14.86 -12.28
C GLU A 110 -15.41 -15.09 -11.99
N GLU A 111 -14.54 -14.85 -12.97
CA GLU A 111 -13.08 -14.91 -12.80
C GLU A 111 -12.60 -13.91 -11.74
N LEU A 112 -13.15 -12.68 -11.73
CA LEU A 112 -12.80 -11.66 -10.74
C LEU A 112 -13.26 -12.05 -9.33
N GLU A 113 -14.45 -12.62 -9.19
CA GLU A 113 -14.97 -13.12 -7.93
C GLU A 113 -14.13 -14.27 -7.36
N GLU A 114 -13.61 -15.15 -8.21
CA GLU A 114 -12.69 -16.21 -7.81
C GLU A 114 -11.39 -15.63 -7.25
N VAL A 115 -10.80 -14.65 -7.96
CA VAL A 115 -9.60 -13.94 -7.49
C VAL A 115 -9.84 -13.26 -6.15
N VAL A 116 -10.98 -12.58 -5.97
CA VAL A 116 -11.34 -11.96 -4.68
C VAL A 116 -11.40 -13.00 -3.56
N LYS A 117 -12.05 -14.14 -3.79
CA LYS A 117 -12.13 -15.23 -2.80
C LYS A 117 -10.75 -15.78 -2.44
N GLU A 118 -9.85 -15.91 -3.41
CA GLU A 118 -8.48 -16.34 -3.16
C GLU A 118 -7.76 -15.36 -2.22
N TYR A 119 -7.82 -14.06 -2.51
CA TYR A 119 -7.20 -13.03 -1.67
C TYR A 119 -7.81 -12.96 -0.27
N GLU A 120 -9.13 -13.05 -0.14
CA GLU A 120 -9.80 -13.15 1.17
C GLU A 120 -9.32 -14.39 1.95
N GLY A 121 -9.13 -15.51 1.27
CA GLY A 121 -8.57 -16.74 1.86
C GLY A 121 -7.12 -16.55 2.33
N LEU A 122 -6.30 -15.82 1.59
CA LEU A 122 -4.93 -15.48 1.99
C LEU A 122 -4.90 -14.57 3.21
N VAL A 123 -5.77 -13.55 3.25
CA VAL A 123 -5.88 -12.65 4.41
C VAL A 123 -6.23 -13.45 5.68
N ARG A 124 -7.27 -14.31 5.61
CA ARG A 124 -7.66 -15.15 6.74
C ARG A 124 -6.51 -16.04 7.23
N LYS A 125 -5.77 -16.67 6.32
CA LYS A 125 -4.61 -17.50 6.69
C LYS A 125 -3.53 -16.69 7.43
N VAL A 126 -3.28 -15.45 7.02
CA VAL A 126 -2.31 -14.57 7.68
C VAL A 126 -2.83 -14.15 9.06
N ASP A 127 -4.12 -13.83 9.18
CA ASP A 127 -4.74 -13.49 10.46
C ASP A 127 -4.67 -14.67 11.45
N ASP A 128 -4.96 -15.89 11.01
CA ASP A 128 -4.84 -17.10 11.83
C ASP A 128 -3.41 -17.32 12.33
N GLN A 129 -2.42 -17.10 11.45
CA GLN A 129 -1.00 -17.18 11.82
C GLN A 129 -0.62 -16.11 12.84
N LEU A 130 -1.12 -14.88 12.66
CA LEU A 130 -0.90 -13.77 13.58
C LEU A 130 -1.49 -14.08 14.96
N GLU A 131 -2.73 -14.59 15.01
CA GLU A 131 -3.39 -14.96 16.25
C GLU A 131 -2.67 -16.09 16.96
N MET A 132 -2.21 -17.11 16.23
CA MET A 132 -1.40 -18.20 16.79
C MET A 132 -0.12 -17.67 17.43
N VAL A 133 0.61 -16.77 16.75
CA VAL A 133 1.84 -16.17 17.28
C VAL A 133 1.55 -15.33 18.52
N ASN A 134 0.49 -14.51 18.49
CA ASN A 134 0.09 -13.68 19.62
C ASN A 134 -0.33 -14.52 20.83
N SER A 135 -1.06 -15.60 20.60
CA SER A 135 -1.46 -16.56 21.64
C SER A 135 -0.25 -17.22 22.29
N LYS A 136 0.71 -17.70 21.48
CA LYS A 136 1.97 -18.27 21.98
C LYS A 136 2.77 -17.24 22.79
N ARG A 137 2.84 -16.00 22.32
CA ARG A 137 3.52 -14.91 23.02
C ARG A 137 2.86 -14.63 24.37
N ARG A 138 1.53 -14.57 24.42
CA ARG A 138 0.78 -14.35 25.66
C ARG A 138 1.08 -15.44 26.68
N LEU A 139 0.98 -16.71 26.29
CA LEU A 139 1.25 -17.84 27.19
C LEU A 139 2.66 -17.78 27.80
N SER A 140 3.68 -17.54 26.96
CA SER A 140 5.06 -17.41 27.44
C SER A 140 5.26 -16.23 28.39
N GLN A 141 4.55 -15.11 28.16
CA GLN A 141 4.61 -13.95 29.04
C GLN A 141 3.90 -14.21 30.37
N GLU A 142 2.75 -14.88 30.37
CA GLU A 142 2.02 -15.27 31.58
C GLU A 142 2.85 -16.22 32.46
N GLU A 143 3.52 -17.21 31.84
CA GLU A 143 4.43 -18.11 32.54
C GLU A 143 5.63 -17.36 33.16
N ALA A 144 6.29 -16.49 32.39
CA ALA A 144 7.39 -15.67 32.90
C ALA A 144 6.93 -14.71 34.02
N GLN A 145 5.72 -14.16 33.92
CA GLN A 145 5.12 -13.33 34.95
C GLN A 145 4.89 -14.12 36.25
N GLY A 146 4.45 -15.37 36.16
CA GLY A 146 4.31 -16.26 37.32
C GLY A 146 5.61 -16.41 38.08
N HIS A 147 6.67 -16.84 37.39
CA HIS A 147 8.01 -17.00 37.98
C HIS A 147 8.56 -15.69 38.58
N LEU A 148 8.33 -14.55 37.92
CA LEU A 148 8.76 -13.25 38.44
C LEU A 148 8.05 -12.87 39.74
N ARG A 149 6.76 -13.22 39.87
CA ARG A 149 6.00 -12.98 41.11
C ARG A 149 6.52 -13.85 42.25
N GLU A 150 6.74 -15.14 41.99
CA GLU A 150 7.30 -16.06 42.98
C GLU A 150 8.67 -15.58 43.49
N LEU A 151 9.57 -15.24 42.57
CA LEU A 151 10.90 -14.74 42.93
C LEU A 151 10.84 -13.42 43.71
N ASN A 152 9.91 -12.54 43.36
CA ASN A 152 9.69 -11.29 44.08
C ASN A 152 9.19 -11.55 45.51
N ASP A 153 8.26 -12.49 45.69
CA ASP A 153 7.72 -12.84 47.00
C ASP A 153 8.80 -13.49 47.89
N GLU A 154 9.63 -14.37 47.33
CA GLU A 154 10.80 -14.93 47.99
C GLU A 154 11.79 -13.84 48.41
N TRP A 155 12.11 -12.91 47.50
CA TRP A 155 13.02 -11.80 47.79
C TRP A 155 12.49 -10.90 48.92
N ILE A 156 11.20 -10.54 48.89
CA ILE A 156 10.56 -9.76 49.96
C ILE A 156 10.63 -10.53 51.29
N SER A 157 10.32 -11.83 51.27
CA SER A 157 10.36 -12.69 52.47
C SER A 157 11.76 -12.76 53.07
N MET A 158 12.79 -12.98 52.24
CA MET A 158 14.19 -13.03 52.68
C MET A 158 14.68 -11.68 53.20
N THR A 159 14.35 -10.58 52.51
CA THR A 159 14.73 -9.24 52.96
C THR A 159 14.10 -8.91 54.32
N ARG A 160 12.82 -9.26 54.52
CA ARG A 160 12.14 -9.14 55.82
C ARG A 160 12.82 -9.98 56.91
N LYS A 161 13.18 -11.23 56.61
CA LYS A 161 13.92 -12.09 57.55
C LYS A 161 15.27 -11.49 57.93
N CYS A 162 16.04 -10.98 56.98
CA CYS A 162 17.31 -10.30 57.25
C CYS A 162 17.12 -9.08 58.16
N ALA A 163 16.13 -8.22 57.86
CA ALA A 163 15.83 -7.05 58.69
C ALA A 163 15.44 -7.44 60.14
N LEU A 164 14.63 -8.48 60.32
CA LEU A 164 14.28 -8.99 61.64
C LEU A 164 15.48 -9.54 62.41
N ILE A 165 16.40 -10.22 61.72
CA ILE A 165 17.64 -10.72 62.32
C ILE A 165 18.50 -9.54 62.79
N GLU A 166 18.68 -8.52 61.95
CA GLU A 166 19.43 -7.31 62.31
C GLU A 166 18.82 -6.58 63.51
N GLU A 167 17.49 -6.46 63.58
CA GLU A 167 16.79 -5.87 64.72
C GLU A 167 17.01 -6.66 66.01
N LYS A 168 16.89 -8.00 65.95
CA LYS A 168 17.16 -8.87 67.11
C LYS A 168 18.61 -8.82 67.57
N LEU A 169 19.58 -8.80 66.65
CA LEU A 169 20.99 -8.66 66.98
C LEU A 169 21.25 -7.35 67.73
N ARG A 170 20.73 -6.22 67.23
CA ARG A 170 20.85 -4.91 67.92
C ARG A 170 20.19 -4.91 69.30
N GLN A 171 19.08 -5.62 69.48
CA GLN A 171 18.44 -5.70 70.78
C GLN A 171 19.30 -6.49 71.77
N MET A 172 19.85 -7.63 71.35
CA MET A 172 20.76 -8.43 72.18
C MET A 172 22.02 -7.65 72.55
N GLU A 173 22.62 -6.90 71.62
CA GLU A 173 23.77 -6.03 71.90
C GLU A 173 23.46 -4.99 72.98
N LYS A 174 22.28 -4.35 72.94
CA LYS A 174 21.84 -3.41 73.99
C LYS A 174 21.64 -4.09 75.34
N ASP A 175 21.05 -5.29 75.34
CA ASP A 175 20.81 -6.05 76.57
C ASP A 175 22.13 -6.48 77.23
N GLU A 176 23.16 -6.83 76.43
CA GLU A 176 24.52 -7.12 76.91
C GLU A 176 25.23 -5.86 77.47
N GLU A 177 25.10 -4.70 76.82
CA GLU A 177 25.65 -3.44 77.33
C GLU A 177 25.04 -3.04 78.68
N ILE A 178 23.74 -3.26 78.87
CA ILE A 178 23.04 -2.99 80.13
C ILE A 178 23.46 -3.98 81.22
N GLY A 179 23.69 -5.26 80.86
CA GLY A 179 24.12 -6.30 81.81
C GLY A 179 25.58 -6.19 82.29
N MET A 180 26.42 -5.41 81.60
CA MET A 180 27.82 -5.15 81.97
C MET A 180 28.04 -3.89 82.83
N GLN A 181 27.00 -3.08 83.06
CA GLN A 181 27.02 -1.90 83.95
C GLN A 181 26.49 -2.23 85.34
#